data_AF-A0A1I1XJ76-F1
#
_entry.id   AF-A0A1I1XJ76-F1
#
_cell.length_a   1.000
_cell.length_b   1.000
_cell.length_c   1.000
_cell.angle_alpha   90.00
_cell.angle_beta   90.00
_cell.angle_gamma   90.00
#
_symmetry.space_group_name_H-M   'P 1'
#
loop_
_entity.id
_entity.type
_entity.pdbx_description
1 polymer ?
#
loop_
_entity_poly.entity_id
_entity_poly.type
_entity_poly.pdbx_seq_one_letter_code
_entity_poly.pdbx_strand_id
1 'polypeptide(L)'
;MKKVICPVCGGICIKYGNNKFSNWELEASVSKIDEFKDCIKALENWRHEIMNIFRYEITNGYTERCNNKSKVLKRVSYGLMNYERFVKRRMQLWQNI
;
A
#
# COMPACT_ATOMS: atom_id res chain seq x y z
N MET A 1 -8.97 4.17 -3.87
CA MET A 1 -9.21 4.17 -2.41
C MET A 1 -10.18 5.29 -2.08
N LYS A 2 -11.21 5.04 -1.26
CA LYS A 2 -12.07 6.13 -0.75
C LYS A 2 -11.23 6.96 0.24
N LYS A 3 -11.25 8.30 0.11
CA LYS A 3 -10.57 9.18 1.07
C LYS A 3 -11.24 9.02 2.44
N VAL A 4 -10.46 8.78 3.49
CA VAL A 4 -10.94 8.80 4.86
C VAL A 4 -11.00 10.26 5.30
N ILE A 5 -12.23 10.79 5.35
CA ILE A 5 -12.50 12.19 5.70
C ILE A 5 -12.87 12.26 7.18
N CYS A 6 -12.31 13.24 7.88
CA CYS A 6 -12.67 13.50 9.27
C CYS A 6 -14.08 14.11 9.34
N PRO A 7 -15.00 13.55 10.12
CA PRO A 7 -16.37 14.07 10.25
C PRO A 7 -16.44 15.41 11.00
N VAL A 8 -15.38 15.78 11.73
CA VAL A 8 -15.34 17.01 12.54
C VAL A 8 -14.84 18.21 11.72
N CYS A 9 -13.81 18.02 10.89
CA CYS A 9 -13.22 19.12 10.11
C CYS A 9 -13.51 19.06 8.60
N GLY A 10 -14.18 18.02 8.11
CA GLY A 10 -14.51 17.85 6.68
C GLY A 10 -13.29 17.59 5.77
N GLY A 11 -12.08 17.55 6.32
CA GLY A 11 -10.83 17.31 5.61
C GLY A 11 -10.06 16.08 6.10
N ILE A 12 -8.86 15.89 5.55
CA ILE A 12 -7.95 14.81 5.96
C ILE A 12 -7.23 15.26 7.24
N CYS A 13 -7.39 14.51 8.33
CA CYS A 13 -6.86 14.88 9.64
C CYS A 13 -6.03 13.73 10.25
N ILE A 14 -4.76 14.04 10.58
CA ILE A 14 -3.83 13.09 11.20
C ILE A 14 -4.32 12.61 12.57
N LYS A 15 -4.93 13.50 13.37
CA LYS A 15 -5.48 13.13 14.68
C LYS A 15 -6.62 12.10 14.53
N TYR A 16 -7.49 12.32 13.55
CA TYR A 16 -8.58 11.39 13.25
C TYR A 16 -8.05 10.04 12.73
N GLY A 17 -7.05 10.05 11.86
CA GLY A 17 -6.37 8.85 11.37
C GLY A 17 -5.74 8.03 12.50
N ASN A 18 -5.04 8.69 13.43
CA ASN A 18 -4.45 8.04 14.60
C ASN A 18 -5.51 7.39 15.50
N ASN A 19 -6.59 8.10 15.82
CA ASN A 19 -7.66 7.54 16.64
C ASN A 19 -8.31 6.31 15.99
N LYS A 20 -8.55 6.35 14.66
CA LYS A 20 -9.08 5.21 13.92
C LYS A 20 -8.11 4.02 13.91
N PHE A 21 -6.83 4.29 13.76
CA PHE A 21 -5.80 3.25 13.78
C PHE A 21 -5.69 2.58 15.15
N SER A 22 -5.63 3.36 16.23
CA SER A 22 -5.57 2.81 17.60
C SER A 22 -6.84 2.05 17.99
N ASN A 23 -8.03 2.49 17.52
CA ASN A 23 -9.26 1.72 17.71
C ASN A 23 -9.20 0.37 17.00
N TRP A 24 -8.74 0.35 15.74
CA TRP A 24 -8.60 -0.90 15.00
C TRP A 24 -7.58 -1.84 15.64
N GLU A 25 -6.46 -1.31 16.12
CA GLU A 25 -5.44 -2.07 16.84
C GLU A 25 -6.00 -2.72 18.12
N LEU A 26 -6.80 -1.96 18.88
CA LEU A 26 -7.52 -2.50 20.04
C LEU A 26 -8.48 -3.62 19.63
N GLU A 27 -9.32 -3.41 18.63
CA GLU A 27 -10.26 -4.42 18.12
C GLU A 27 -9.52 -5.69 17.64
N ALA A 28 -8.42 -5.52 16.90
CA ALA A 28 -7.59 -6.61 16.40
C ALA A 28 -6.94 -7.38 17.55
N SER A 29 -6.45 -6.69 18.59
CA SER A 29 -5.86 -7.33 19.77
C SER A 29 -6.90 -8.15 20.56
N VAL A 30 -8.14 -7.65 20.64
CA VAL A 30 -9.25 -8.31 21.35
C VAL A 30 -9.74 -9.55 20.62
N SER A 31 -9.60 -9.60 19.29
CA SER A 31 -10.04 -10.74 18.47
C SER A 31 -9.31 -12.06 18.76
N LYS A 32 -8.16 -12.02 19.46
CA LYS A 32 -7.32 -13.20 19.81
C LYS A 32 -6.90 -14.07 18.61
N ILE A 33 -6.87 -13.51 17.40
CA ILE A 33 -6.38 -14.18 16.20
C ILE A 33 -4.86 -14.00 16.14
N ASP A 34 -4.11 -15.09 16.13
CA ASP A 34 -2.64 -15.07 16.21
C ASP A 34 -2.01 -14.42 14.97
N GLU A 35 -2.62 -14.56 13.80
CA GLU A 35 -2.19 -13.94 12.54
C GLU A 35 -2.21 -12.42 12.60
N PHE A 36 -3.05 -11.83 13.47
CA PHE A 36 -3.07 -10.39 13.67
C PHE A 36 -1.91 -9.89 14.53
N LYS A 37 -1.25 -10.73 15.33
CA LYS A 37 -0.10 -10.28 16.14
C LYS A 37 1.03 -9.76 15.27
N ASP A 38 1.39 -10.51 14.22
CA ASP A 38 2.43 -10.09 13.27
C ASP A 38 1.98 -8.89 12.44
N CYS A 39 0.70 -8.84 12.06
CA CYS A 39 0.13 -7.71 11.33
C CYS A 39 0.16 -6.41 12.15
N ILE A 40 -0.28 -6.46 13.41
CA ILE A 40 -0.26 -5.32 14.34
C ILE A 40 1.18 -4.84 14.52
N LYS A 41 2.13 -5.76 14.80
CA LYS A 41 3.55 -5.41 14.95
C LYS A 41 4.12 -4.73 13.72
N ALA A 42 3.79 -5.23 12.52
CA ALA A 42 4.20 -4.58 11.28
C ALA A 42 3.59 -3.19 11.15
N LEU A 43 2.29 -3.04 11.40
CA LEU A 43 1.60 -1.76 11.29
C LEU A 43 2.09 -0.73 12.32
N GLU A 44 2.46 -1.14 13.53
CA GLU A 44 3.14 -0.27 14.52
C GLU A 44 4.50 0.21 14.00
N ASN A 45 5.34 -0.70 13.50
CA ASN A 45 6.67 -0.36 13.00
C ASN A 45 6.63 0.67 11.86
N TRP A 46 5.61 0.61 11.00
CA TRP A 46 5.43 1.50 9.84
C TRP A 46 4.41 2.61 10.08
N ARG A 47 3.99 2.81 11.33
CA ARG A 47 2.89 3.73 11.68
C ARG A 47 3.17 5.15 11.23
N HIS A 48 4.41 5.62 11.38
CA HIS A 48 4.79 6.98 11.01
C HIS A 48 4.61 7.22 9.49
N GLU A 49 5.05 6.27 8.66
CA GLU A 49 4.96 6.31 7.20
C GLU A 49 3.50 6.20 6.74
N ILE A 50 2.71 5.35 7.39
CA ILE A 50 1.28 5.20 7.11
C ILE A 50 0.54 6.51 7.43
N MET A 51 0.88 7.18 8.54
CA MET A 51 0.25 8.45 8.91
C MET A 51 0.62 9.60 7.95
N ASN A 52 1.77 9.52 7.26
CA ASN A 52 2.15 10.51 6.25
C ASN A 52 1.22 10.55 5.03
N ILE A 53 0.46 9.49 4.77
CA ILE A 53 -0.57 9.49 3.71
C ILE A 53 -1.62 10.57 3.96
N PHE A 54 -1.95 10.82 5.23
CA PHE A 54 -2.92 11.86 5.63
C PHE A 54 -2.36 13.28 5.47
N ARG A 55 -1.03 13.44 5.38
CA ARG A 55 -0.38 14.75 5.23
C ARG A 55 -0.12 15.12 3.78
N TYR A 56 0.33 14.16 2.98
CA TYR A 56 0.85 14.41 1.63
C TYR A 56 -0.06 13.89 0.51
N GLU A 57 -1.18 13.25 0.83
CA GLU A 57 -2.08 12.59 -0.13
C GLU A 57 -1.36 11.60 -1.09
N ILE A 58 -0.17 11.12 -0.70
CA ILE A 58 0.61 10.19 -1.52
C ILE A 58 -0.12 8.86 -1.52
N THR A 59 -0.50 8.40 -2.72
CA THR A 59 -1.17 7.11 -2.89
C THR A 59 -0.20 6.08 -3.47
N ASN A 60 -0.37 4.82 -3.09
CA ASN A 60 0.36 3.70 -3.69
C ASN A 60 -0.11 3.39 -5.14
N GLY A 61 -1.01 4.20 -5.71
CA GLY A 61 -1.64 3.91 -7.00
C GLY A 61 -0.66 3.84 -8.17
N TYR A 62 0.39 4.68 -8.16
CA TYR A 62 1.46 4.61 -9.15
C TYR A 62 2.21 3.26 -9.07
N THR A 63 2.65 2.88 -7.87
CA THR A 63 3.36 1.62 -7.63
C THR A 63 2.49 0.41 -7.96
N GLU A 64 1.20 0.44 -7.61
CA GLU A 64 0.23 -0.61 -7.95
C GLU A 64 0.09 -0.78 -9.46
N ARG A 65 0.02 0.32 -10.21
CA ARG A 65 -0.01 0.30 -11.68
C ARG A 65 1.25 -0.36 -12.24
N CYS A 66 2.43 0.05 -11.78
CA CYS A 66 3.70 -0.55 -12.18
C CYS A 66 3.77 -2.05 -11.90
N ASN A 67 3.31 -2.46 -10.71
CA ASN A 67 3.29 -3.85 -10.27
C ASN A 67 2.33 -4.69 -11.13
N ASN A 68 1.15 -4.19 -11.45
CA ASN A 68 0.19 -4.87 -12.31
C ASN A 68 0.73 -5.04 -13.75
N LYS A 69 1.31 -3.98 -14.32
CA LYS A 69 1.93 -4.04 -15.65
C LYS A 69 3.08 -5.05 -15.69
N SER A 70 3.89 -5.09 -14.63
CA SER A 70 4.94 -6.10 -14.46
C SER A 70 4.40 -7.53 -14.30
N LYS A 71 3.30 -7.73 -13.56
CA LYS A 71 2.61 -9.02 -13.43
C LYS A 71 2.06 -9.49 -14.78
N VAL A 72 1.44 -8.61 -15.56
CA VAL A 72 0.96 -8.92 -16.92
C VAL A 72 2.13 -9.31 -17.82
N LEU A 73 3.23 -8.53 -17.81
CA LEU A 73 4.41 -8.84 -18.61
C LEU A 73 4.97 -10.22 -18.26
N LYS A 74 5.10 -10.54 -16.97
CA LYS A 74 5.55 -11.87 -16.52
C LYS A 74 4.65 -13.00 -17.06
N ARG A 75 3.32 -12.82 -17.02
CA ARG A 75 2.36 -13.82 -17.53
C ARG A 75 2.47 -14.07 -19.04
N VAL A 76 2.75 -13.05 -19.83
CA VAL A 76 2.90 -13.18 -21.29
C VAL A 76 4.31 -13.63 -21.68
N SER A 77 5.25 -13.59 -20.75
CA SER A 77 6.68 -13.82 -20.99
C SER A 77 7.18 -15.18 -20.48
N TYR A 78 6.30 -16.06 -20.00
CA TYR A 78 6.70 -17.40 -19.58
C TYR A 78 7.37 -18.15 -20.75
N GLY A 79 8.55 -18.74 -20.50
CA GLY A 79 9.34 -19.45 -21.51
C GLY A 79 10.28 -18.58 -22.36
N LEU A 80 10.40 -17.27 -22.09
CA LEU A 80 11.42 -16.45 -22.74
C LEU A 80 12.84 -16.92 -22.35
N MET A 81 13.59 -17.46 -23.31
CA MET A 81 15.01 -17.82 -23.13
C MET A 81 15.90 -16.61 -22.85
N ASN A 82 15.51 -15.41 -23.31
CA ASN A 82 16.33 -14.21 -23.18
C ASN A 82 15.81 -13.28 -22.07
N TYR A 83 16.47 -13.35 -20.91
CA TYR A 83 16.19 -12.53 -19.73
C TYR A 83 16.39 -11.03 -19.98
N GLU A 84 17.36 -10.63 -20.80
CA GLU A 84 17.63 -9.21 -21.07
C GLU A 84 16.45 -8.53 -21.76
N ARG A 85 15.78 -9.25 -22.68
CA ARG A 85 14.59 -8.74 -23.38
C ARG A 85 13.44 -8.49 -22.40
N PHE A 86 13.31 -9.33 -21.37
CA PHE A 86 12.33 -9.15 -20.31
C PHE A 86 12.64 -7.89 -19.48
N VAL A 87 13.90 -7.69 -19.10
CA VAL A 87 14.33 -6.51 -18.32
C VAL A 87 14.15 -5.21 -19.12
N LYS A 88 14.54 -5.18 -20.40
CA LYS A 88 14.36 -4.01 -21.28
C LYS A 88 12.88 -3.64 -21.43
N ARG A 89 12.02 -4.64 -21.69
CA ARG A 89 10.56 -4.42 -21.77
C ARG A 89 10.00 -3.92 -20.45
N ARG A 90 10.43 -4.49 -19.32
CA ARG A 90 10.05 -3.97 -18.01
C ARG A 90 10.41 -2.49 -17.93
N MET A 91 11.69 -2.11 -18.05
CA MET A 91 12.16 -0.71 -17.92
C MET A 91 11.41 0.27 -18.83
N GLN A 92 11.17 -0.08 -20.10
CA GLN A 92 10.39 0.74 -21.03
C GLN A 92 8.95 0.96 -20.55
N LEU A 93 8.33 -0.06 -19.94
CA LEU A 93 6.97 0.07 -19.41
C LEU A 93 6.91 0.96 -18.17
N TRP A 94 8.00 1.09 -17.40
CA TRP A 94 8.10 2.04 -16.27
C TRP A 94 8.27 3.49 -16.74
N GLN A 95 8.95 3.71 -17.87
CA GLN A 95 9.13 5.05 -18.47
C GLN A 95 7.86 5.59 -19.16
N ASN A 96 6.87 4.73 -19.42
CA ASN A 96 5.63 5.07 -20.13
C ASN A 96 4.39 4.89 -19.23
N ILE A 97 4.45 5.36 -17.98
CA ILE A 97 3.34 5.29 -17.00
C ILE A 97 2.91 6.68 -16.56
#